data_AF-A0A7K8S1G1-F1
#
_entry.id   AF-A0A7K8S1G1-F1
#
_cell.length_a   1.000
_cell.length_b   1.000
_cell.length_c   1.000
_cell.angle_alpha   90.00
_cell.angle_beta   90.00
_cell.angle_gamma   90.00
#
_symmetry.space_group_name_H-M   'P 1'
#
loop_
_entity.id
_entity.type
_entity.pdbx_description
1 polymer ?
#
loop_
_entity_poly.entity_id
_entity_poly.type
_entity_poly.pdbx_seq_one_letter_code
_entity_poly.pdbx_strand_id
1 'polypeptide(L)'
;QSLCPGALLCSCSVLLSLPTPHPSQMFAAEENVDFRIHVENQTRARDDVSRKQLRLYQLYSRTSGKHIQVLGRRISAKGEDGDKYAQLLVETDTFGSQVRIKGKETDFYLCMNRKGKLVGKPDGTSKECVFIEKVLENNYTALMSAKYSGWYVGFTKKGRPRKGPKTRENQQDVHFMKRYPKGQMEIQKPFKYTTVTKRTKRIRPTNPS
;
A
#
# COMPACT_ATOMS: atom_id res chain seq x y z
N GLN A 1 -18.27 -99.08 3.33
CA GLN A 1 -18.69 -99.06 1.91
C GLN A 1 -18.93 -97.58 1.62
N SER A 2 -18.18 -96.84 0.83
CA SER A 2 -17.47 -97.06 -0.44
C SER A 2 -16.36 -95.99 -0.55
N LEU A 3 -15.09 -96.38 -0.76
CA LEU A 3 -14.29 -96.21 -1.99
C LEU A 3 -14.28 -94.81 -2.67
N CYS A 4 -13.20 -94.07 -2.42
CA CYS A 4 -12.19 -93.44 -3.32
C CYS A 4 -12.59 -92.80 -4.68
N PRO A 5 -11.67 -92.10 -5.39
CA PRO A 5 -10.75 -91.00 -5.03
C PRO A 5 -10.77 -89.88 -6.12
N GLY A 6 -9.98 -88.81 -5.99
CA GLY A 6 -9.77 -87.90 -7.13
C GLY A 6 -9.02 -86.62 -6.83
N ALA A 7 -7.71 -86.64 -7.07
CA ALA A 7 -6.85 -85.48 -7.03
C ALA A 7 -7.22 -84.45 -8.12
N LEU A 8 -7.36 -83.18 -7.75
CA LEU A 8 -7.17 -82.07 -8.68
C LEU A 8 -6.21 -81.07 -8.05
N LEU A 9 -5.05 -80.93 -8.71
CA LEU A 9 -4.05 -79.91 -8.50
C LEU A 9 -4.69 -78.52 -8.71
N CYS A 10 -4.92 -77.78 -7.63
CA CYS A 10 -5.25 -76.36 -7.72
C CYS A 10 -3.93 -75.59 -7.81
N SER A 11 -3.51 -75.26 -9.04
CA SER A 11 -2.40 -74.35 -9.29
C SER A 11 -2.75 -72.98 -8.72
N CYS A 12 -2.16 -72.65 -7.58
CA CYS A 12 -2.25 -71.32 -6.98
C CYS A 12 -1.40 -70.36 -7.83
N SER A 13 -2.01 -69.74 -8.85
CA SER A 13 -1.42 -68.60 -9.54
C SER A 13 -1.41 -67.41 -8.60
N VAL A 14 -0.35 -67.29 -7.80
CA VAL A 14 -0.07 -66.07 -7.04
C VAL A 14 0.35 -65.01 -8.05
N LEU A 15 -0.62 -64.26 -8.57
CA LEU A 15 -0.36 -62.96 -9.18
C LEU A 15 0.16 -62.04 -8.08
N LEU A 16 1.48 -61.94 -7.94
CA LEU A 16 2.11 -60.84 -7.22
C LEU A 16 1.76 -59.53 -7.94
N SER A 17 0.71 -58.87 -7.47
CA SER A 17 0.46 -57.47 -7.79
C SER A 17 1.56 -56.63 -7.15
N LEU A 18 2.56 -56.28 -7.95
CA LEU A 18 3.54 -55.25 -7.59
C LEU A 18 2.76 -53.94 -7.32
N PRO A 19 2.89 -53.33 -6.13
CA PRO A 19 2.28 -52.04 -5.89
C PRO A 19 2.95 -51.02 -6.82
N THR A 20 2.17 -50.45 -7.72
CA THR A 20 2.61 -49.34 -8.56
C THR A 20 2.99 -48.18 -7.64
N PRO A 21 4.19 -47.58 -7.78
CA PRO A 21 4.54 -46.42 -7.00
C PRO A 21 3.57 -45.32 -7.42
N HIS A 22 2.70 -44.92 -6.50
CA HIS A 22 1.94 -43.68 -6.66
C HIS A 22 2.93 -42.56 -6.96
N PRO A 23 2.63 -41.64 -7.89
CA PRO A 23 3.42 -40.44 -8.02
C PRO A 23 3.31 -39.71 -6.69
N SER A 24 4.35 -39.86 -5.85
CA SER A 24 4.55 -39.05 -4.66
C SER A 24 4.43 -37.62 -5.16
N GLN A 25 3.38 -36.95 -4.70
CA GLN A 25 3.23 -35.52 -4.89
C GLN A 25 4.53 -34.90 -4.42
N MET A 26 5.35 -34.48 -5.39
CA MET A 26 6.42 -33.56 -5.17
C MET A 26 5.71 -32.27 -4.75
N PHE A 27 5.38 -32.16 -3.46
CA PHE A 27 5.09 -30.89 -2.85
C PHE A 27 6.35 -30.08 -3.08
N ALA A 28 6.31 -29.22 -4.09
CA ALA A 28 7.29 -28.15 -4.24
C ALA A 28 7.33 -27.49 -2.87
N ALA A 29 8.50 -27.50 -2.23
CA ALA A 29 8.72 -26.72 -1.04
C ALA A 29 8.23 -25.31 -1.37
N GLU A 30 7.17 -24.86 -0.69
CA GLU A 30 6.86 -23.44 -0.68
C GLU A 30 8.10 -22.80 -0.07
N GLU A 31 8.96 -22.23 -0.91
CA GLU A 31 10.00 -21.35 -0.44
C GLU A 31 9.26 -20.23 0.29
N ASN A 32 9.29 -20.30 1.63
CA ASN A 32 8.73 -19.27 2.48
C ASN A 32 9.66 -18.05 2.37
N VAL A 33 9.47 -17.30 1.29
CA VAL A 33 10.26 -16.10 1.00
C VAL A 33 9.84 -15.02 1.98
N ASP A 34 10.69 -14.76 2.98
CA ASP A 34 10.47 -13.67 3.92
C ASP A 34 10.81 -12.32 3.27
N PHE A 35 9.77 -11.55 2.96
CA PHE A 35 9.91 -10.20 2.39
C PHE A 35 10.17 -9.11 3.44
N ARG A 36 10.18 -9.41 4.75
CA ARG A 36 10.31 -8.39 5.80
C ARG A 36 11.59 -7.56 5.64
N ILE A 37 12.73 -8.22 5.45
CA ILE A 37 14.03 -7.56 5.27
C ILE A 37 14.02 -6.66 4.02
N HIS A 38 13.42 -7.13 2.94
CA HIS A 38 13.28 -6.37 1.69
C HIS A 38 12.44 -5.10 1.89
N VAL A 39 11.26 -5.26 2.51
CA VAL A 39 10.35 -4.15 2.79
C VAL A 39 10.99 -3.13 3.73
N GLU A 40 11.64 -3.56 4.80
CA GLU A 40 12.34 -2.66 5.74
C GLU A 40 13.43 -1.85 5.06
N ASN A 41 14.24 -2.48 4.20
CA ASN A 41 15.28 -1.79 3.45
C ASN A 41 14.71 -0.78 2.45
N GLN A 42 13.68 -1.15 1.69
CA GLN A 42 13.04 -0.26 0.72
C GLN A 42 12.25 0.89 1.37
N THR A 43 11.72 0.70 2.58
CA THR A 43 10.96 1.75 3.30
C THR A 43 11.85 2.96 3.66
N ARG A 44 13.17 2.79 3.73
CA ARG A 44 14.13 3.84 4.10
C ARG A 44 14.35 4.88 2.99
N ALA A 45 14.09 4.50 1.75
CA ALA A 45 14.31 5.32 0.56
C ALA A 45 13.03 5.44 -0.28
N ARG A 46 13.03 6.40 -1.20
CA ARG A 46 11.98 6.49 -2.21
C ARG A 46 12.13 5.34 -3.20
N ASP A 47 11.01 4.69 -3.55
CA ASP A 47 11.01 3.59 -4.52
C ASP A 47 10.93 4.11 -5.97
N ASP A 48 12.06 4.45 -6.59
CA ASP A 48 12.05 5.00 -7.96
C ASP A 48 11.93 3.93 -9.07
N VAL A 49 11.88 2.63 -8.72
CA VAL A 49 11.84 1.53 -9.70
C VAL A 49 10.44 0.97 -9.95
N SER A 50 9.53 1.11 -8.98
CA SER A 50 8.15 0.64 -9.11
C SER A 50 7.19 1.73 -9.62
N ARG A 51 6.12 1.31 -10.30
CA ARG A 51 5.01 2.20 -10.62
C ARG A 51 4.37 2.74 -9.33
N LYS A 52 4.27 4.06 -9.22
CA LYS A 52 3.63 4.71 -8.08
C LYS A 52 2.11 4.59 -8.14
N GLN A 53 1.50 4.23 -7.01
CA GLN A 53 0.04 4.23 -6.89
C GLN A 53 -0.45 5.66 -6.68
N LEU A 54 -1.39 6.09 -7.53
CA LEU A 54 -2.05 7.39 -7.45
C LEU A 54 -3.50 7.21 -6.96
N ARG A 55 -3.95 8.14 -6.11
CA ARG A 55 -5.33 8.19 -5.60
C ARG A 55 -5.80 9.64 -5.59
N LEU A 56 -7.02 9.91 -6.01
CA LEU A 56 -7.59 11.25 -6.03
C LEU A 56 -8.74 11.33 -5.02
N TYR A 57 -8.57 12.16 -3.99
CA TYR A 57 -9.58 12.36 -2.94
C TYR A 57 -9.47 13.73 -2.28
N GLN A 58 -10.41 14.02 -1.39
CA GLN A 58 -10.40 15.18 -0.49
C GLN A 58 -10.10 14.69 0.95
N LEU A 59 -9.40 15.51 1.73
CA LEU A 59 -9.19 15.25 3.16
C LEU A 59 -10.07 16.17 4.00
N TYR A 60 -11.12 15.60 4.60
CA TYR A 60 -11.99 16.29 5.54
C TYR A 60 -11.32 16.33 6.92
N SER A 61 -11.18 17.52 7.51
CA SER A 61 -10.71 17.68 8.89
C SER A 61 -11.88 17.53 9.85
N ARG A 62 -11.77 16.59 10.79
CA ARG A 62 -12.75 16.39 11.86
C ARG A 62 -13.00 17.68 12.66
N THR A 63 -11.95 18.46 12.88
CA THR A 63 -12.00 19.63 13.77
C THR A 63 -12.55 20.89 13.10
N SER A 64 -12.18 21.17 11.84
CA SER A 64 -12.72 22.34 11.14
C SER A 64 -14.06 22.09 10.45
N GLY A 65 -14.42 20.83 10.22
CA GLY A 65 -15.61 20.47 9.46
C GLY A 65 -15.51 20.79 7.96
N LYS A 66 -14.28 20.98 7.45
CA LYS A 66 -13.98 21.43 6.09
C LYS A 66 -12.81 20.64 5.51
N HIS A 67 -12.50 20.83 4.24
CA HIS A 67 -11.46 20.08 3.53
C HIS A 67 -10.13 20.83 3.49
N ILE A 68 -9.03 20.07 3.51
CA ILE A 68 -7.68 20.60 3.27
C ILE A 68 -7.62 21.19 1.86
N GLN A 69 -7.06 22.39 1.75
CA GLN A 69 -6.77 23.09 0.50
C GLN A 69 -5.28 23.35 0.36
N VAL A 70 -4.79 23.18 -0.86
CA VAL A 70 -3.45 23.61 -1.26
C VAL A 70 -3.58 24.82 -2.19
N LEU A 71 -3.34 26.00 -1.64
CA LEU A 71 -3.50 27.31 -2.30
C LEU A 71 -2.12 27.84 -2.71
N GLY A 72 -1.39 27.06 -3.52
CA GLY A 72 0.01 27.32 -3.83
C GLY A 72 0.88 27.13 -2.58
N ARG A 73 1.58 28.19 -2.13
CA ARG A 73 2.44 28.13 -0.93
C ARG A 73 1.67 28.03 0.39
N ARG A 74 0.37 28.34 0.41
CA ARG A 74 -0.47 28.40 1.61
C ARG A 74 -1.34 27.15 1.73
N ILE A 75 -1.42 26.61 2.94
CA ILE A 75 -2.26 25.46 3.28
C ILE A 75 -3.35 25.90 4.26
N SER A 76 -4.59 25.43 4.08
CA SER A 76 -5.70 25.65 5.01
C SER A 76 -6.65 24.45 5.03
N ALA A 77 -7.52 24.35 6.02
CA ALA A 77 -8.62 23.39 6.03
C ALA A 77 -9.97 24.12 6.10
N LYS A 78 -10.26 24.87 5.03
CA LYS A 78 -11.46 25.72 4.89
C LYS A 78 -12.23 25.43 3.60
N GLY A 79 -11.80 24.43 2.82
CA GLY A 79 -12.43 24.10 1.55
C GLY A 79 -13.81 23.51 1.74
N GLU A 80 -14.75 23.97 0.92
CA GLU A 80 -16.04 23.31 0.80
C GLU A 80 -15.89 21.97 0.09
N ASP A 81 -16.89 21.12 0.22
CA ASP A 81 -16.92 19.84 -0.47
C ASP A 81 -17.00 20.02 -1.98
N GLY A 82 -16.00 19.51 -2.71
CA GLY A 82 -15.89 19.67 -4.16
C GLY A 82 -15.10 20.91 -4.59
N ASP A 83 -14.56 21.70 -3.66
CA ASP A 83 -13.66 22.81 -3.99
C ASP A 83 -12.46 22.29 -4.80
N LYS A 84 -12.17 22.95 -5.93
CA LYS A 84 -11.07 22.59 -6.83
C LYS A 84 -9.71 22.58 -6.12
N TYR A 85 -9.50 23.47 -5.14
CA TYR A 85 -8.27 23.53 -4.36
C TYR A 85 -8.19 22.46 -3.26
N ALA A 86 -9.30 21.78 -2.99
CA ALA A 86 -9.39 20.67 -2.02
C ALA A 86 -9.25 19.28 -2.65
N GLN A 87 -9.11 19.21 -3.99
CA GLN A 87 -8.81 17.96 -4.68
C GLN A 87 -7.32 17.62 -4.53
N LEU A 88 -7.01 16.49 -3.90
CA LEU A 88 -5.66 16.06 -3.58
C LEU A 88 -5.31 14.79 -4.37
N LEU A 89 -4.23 14.88 -5.12
CA LEU A 89 -3.58 13.74 -5.76
C LEU A 89 -2.54 13.18 -4.79
N VAL A 90 -2.79 11.96 -4.32
CA VAL A 90 -1.95 11.30 -3.32
C VAL A 90 -1.21 10.15 -3.98
N GLU A 91 0.12 10.25 -3.93
CA GLU A 91 1.07 9.33 -4.55
C GLU A 91 1.81 8.54 -3.47
N THR A 92 1.91 7.23 -3.63
CA THR A 92 2.74 6.39 -2.75
C THR A 92 4.23 6.65 -2.98
N ASP A 93 4.96 6.99 -1.93
CA ASP A 93 6.41 7.21 -1.97
C ASP A 93 7.21 5.90 -1.84
N THR A 94 6.79 5.01 -0.93
CA THR A 94 7.35 3.67 -0.72
C THR A 94 6.39 2.87 0.19
N PHE A 95 6.82 1.74 0.73
CA PHE A 95 6.08 0.96 1.73
C PHE A 95 5.82 1.72 3.04
N GLY A 96 5.04 1.10 3.93
CA GLY A 96 4.69 1.68 5.23
C GLY A 96 3.72 2.86 5.14
N SER A 97 2.88 2.87 4.10
CA SER A 97 1.89 3.93 3.87
C SER A 97 2.50 5.33 3.77
N GLN A 98 3.74 5.42 3.27
CA GLN A 98 4.39 6.70 3.00
C GLN A 98 3.86 7.29 1.70
N VAL A 99 3.37 8.53 1.78
CA VAL A 99 2.69 9.20 0.68
C VAL A 99 3.14 10.65 0.51
N ARG A 100 3.06 11.15 -0.72
CA ARG A 100 3.15 12.56 -1.08
C ARG A 100 1.77 13.07 -1.45
N ILE A 101 1.42 14.25 -0.95
CA ILE A 101 0.08 14.83 -1.14
C ILE A 101 0.25 16.09 -1.98
N LYS A 102 -0.30 16.08 -3.20
CA LYS A 102 -0.21 17.18 -4.17
C LYS A 102 -1.59 17.80 -4.39
N GLY A 103 -1.70 19.12 -4.36
CA GLY A 103 -2.92 19.81 -4.76
C GLY A 103 -3.12 19.69 -6.27
N LYS A 104 -4.21 19.07 -6.71
CA LYS A 104 -4.48 18.83 -8.14
C LYS A 104 -4.55 20.12 -8.96
N GLU A 105 -5.16 21.16 -8.39
CA GLU A 105 -5.35 22.45 -9.07
C GLU A 105 -4.07 23.29 -9.14
N THR A 106 -3.20 23.19 -8.13
CA THR A 106 -2.03 24.11 -8.02
C THR A 106 -0.72 23.47 -8.38
N ASP A 107 -0.65 22.14 -8.40
CA ASP A 107 0.57 21.34 -8.49
C ASP A 107 1.56 21.48 -7.32
N PHE A 108 1.15 22.11 -6.21
CA PHE A 108 2.00 22.21 -5.03
C PHE A 108 1.83 20.99 -4.13
N TYR A 109 2.94 20.52 -3.58
CA TYR A 109 2.98 19.48 -2.56
C TYR A 109 2.76 20.08 -1.18
N LEU A 110 1.90 19.44 -0.39
CA LEU A 110 1.85 19.66 1.04
C LEU A 110 3.17 19.18 1.64
N CYS A 111 3.86 20.06 2.38
CA CYS A 111 5.09 19.74 3.07
C CYS A 111 5.08 20.35 4.47
N MET A 112 5.91 19.81 5.36
CA MET A 112 6.14 20.35 6.69
C MET A 112 7.59 20.79 6.81
N ASN A 113 7.82 22.06 7.12
CA ASN A 113 9.17 22.58 7.29
C ASN A 113 9.75 22.29 8.68
N ARG A 114 11.03 22.59 8.87
CA ARG A 114 11.77 22.38 10.14
C ARG A 114 11.16 23.11 11.37
N LYS A 115 10.36 24.15 11.16
CA LYS A 115 9.62 24.87 12.22
C LYS A 115 8.26 24.23 12.52
N GLY A 116 7.94 23.12 11.87
CA GLY A 116 6.64 22.43 11.95
C GLY A 116 5.51 23.13 11.22
N LYS A 117 5.78 24.12 10.35
CA LYS A 117 4.74 24.83 9.60
C LYS A 117 4.40 24.02 8.34
N LEU A 118 3.10 23.83 8.12
CA LEU A 118 2.58 23.32 6.86
C LEU A 118 2.72 24.39 5.76
N VAL A 119 3.33 24.01 4.65
CA VAL A 119 3.59 24.88 3.50
C VAL A 119 3.35 24.09 2.21
N GLY A 120 2.98 24.80 1.16
CA GLY A 120 3.02 24.24 -0.18
C GLY A 120 4.39 24.46 -0.83
N LYS A 121 4.92 23.46 -1.52
CA LYS A 121 6.14 23.59 -2.34
C LYS A 121 5.90 23.05 -3.77
N PRO A 122 6.45 23.68 -4.82
CA PRO A 122 6.35 23.17 -6.18
C PRO A 122 7.22 21.90 -6.35
N ASP A 123 8.40 21.89 -5.75
CA ASP A 123 9.25 20.71 -5.66
C ASP A 123 8.85 19.84 -4.46
N GLY A 124 8.36 18.64 -4.78
CA GLY A 124 7.92 17.64 -3.84
C GLY A 124 8.94 16.58 -3.53
N THR A 125 10.19 16.62 -4.01
CA THR A 125 11.19 15.54 -3.84
C THR A 125 11.65 15.35 -2.40
N SER A 126 11.70 16.42 -1.62
CA SER A 126 12.17 16.41 -0.23
C SER A 126 11.37 15.46 0.67
N LYS A 127 12.03 14.82 1.65
CA LYS A 127 11.35 14.05 2.71
C LYS A 127 10.42 14.91 3.58
N GLU A 128 10.53 16.24 3.54
CA GLU A 128 9.58 17.17 4.15
C GLU A 128 8.16 17.08 3.59
N CYS A 129 8.01 16.53 2.38
CA CYS A 129 6.75 16.38 1.67
C CYS A 129 6.19 14.95 1.73
N VAL A 130 6.80 14.09 2.55
CA VAL A 130 6.36 12.71 2.78
C VAL A 130 5.67 12.60 4.13
N PHE A 131 4.50 11.97 4.12
CA PHE A 131 3.72 11.67 5.31
C PHE A 131 3.42 10.18 5.38
N ILE A 132 3.36 9.65 6.60
CA ILE A 132 2.89 8.30 6.89
C ILE A 132 1.40 8.38 7.18
N GLU A 133 0.59 7.76 6.31
CA GLU A 133 -0.85 7.58 6.51
C GLU A 133 -1.08 6.48 7.56
N LYS A 134 -1.69 6.86 8.69
CA LYS A 134 -2.07 5.94 9.77
C LYS A 134 -3.58 5.85 9.87
N VAL A 135 -4.09 4.64 10.09
CA VAL A 135 -5.44 4.42 10.59
C VAL A 135 -5.35 4.38 12.11
N LEU A 136 -6.07 5.28 12.78
CA LEU A 136 -6.12 5.37 14.23
C LEU A 136 -7.13 4.37 14.80
N GLU A 137 -7.01 4.09 16.10
CA GLU A 137 -7.94 3.21 16.84
C GLU A 137 -9.40 3.69 16.78
N ASN A 138 -9.60 5.01 16.66
CA ASN A 138 -10.94 5.61 16.51
C ASN A 138 -11.43 5.65 15.04
N ASN A 139 -10.78 4.90 14.15
CA ASN A 139 -11.07 4.80 12.72
C ASN A 139 -10.88 6.08 11.88
N TYR A 140 -10.29 7.13 12.47
CA TYR A 140 -9.87 8.31 11.71
C TYR A 140 -8.50 8.08 11.06
N THR A 141 -8.22 8.86 10.01
CA THR A 141 -6.90 8.92 9.39
C THR A 141 -6.04 9.99 10.07
N ALA A 142 -4.78 9.68 10.33
CA ALA A 142 -3.75 10.65 10.70
C ALA A 142 -2.62 10.66 9.67
N LEU A 143 -1.99 11.82 9.52
CA LEU A 143 -0.85 12.03 8.62
C LEU A 143 0.36 12.51 9.42
N MET A 144 1.27 11.61 9.71
CA MET A 144 2.49 11.91 10.46
C MET A 144 3.63 12.27 9.50
N SER A 145 4.45 13.27 9.80
CA SER A 145 5.62 13.60 8.98
C SER A 145 6.63 12.45 8.99
N ALA A 146 7.08 12.02 7.82
CA ALA A 146 8.13 11.00 7.71
C ALA A 146 9.53 11.55 8.07
N LYS A 147 9.73 12.87 7.98
CA LYS A 147 11.00 13.53 8.36
C LYS A 147 11.03 13.91 9.84
N TYR A 148 9.92 14.42 10.38
CA TYR A 148 9.82 14.89 11.76
C TYR A 148 8.86 13.96 12.51
N SER A 149 9.37 12.80 12.95
CA SER A 149 8.55 11.78 13.63
C SER A 149 7.80 12.36 14.84
N GLY A 150 6.54 11.94 15.02
CA GLY A 150 5.66 12.46 16.06
C GLY A 150 5.01 13.82 15.74
N TRP A 151 5.33 14.46 14.61
CA TRP A 151 4.62 15.66 14.16
C TRP A 151 3.56 15.29 13.14
N TYR A 152 2.37 15.84 13.29
CA TYR A 152 1.21 15.51 12.48
C TYR A 152 0.73 16.72 11.69
N VAL A 153 0.14 16.45 10.53
CA VAL A 153 -0.72 17.42 9.86
C VAL A 153 -1.91 17.68 10.77
N GLY A 154 -2.24 18.95 11.02
CA GLY A 154 -3.36 19.27 11.87
C GLY A 154 -3.88 20.69 11.65
N PHE A 155 -5.16 20.88 11.95
CA PHE A 155 -5.86 22.15 11.78
C PHE A 155 -6.74 22.46 12.98
N THR A 156 -6.80 23.75 13.30
CA THR A 156 -7.72 24.29 14.31
C THR A 156 -9.17 24.29 13.81
N LYS A 157 -10.13 24.52 14.72
CA LYS A 157 -11.56 24.69 14.39
C LYS A 157 -11.83 25.74 13.30
N LYS A 158 -11.00 26.79 13.23
CA LYS A 158 -11.10 27.84 12.19
C LYS A 158 -10.39 27.47 10.87
N GLY A 159 -9.95 26.22 10.70
CA GLY A 159 -9.24 25.74 9.52
C GLY A 159 -7.81 26.27 9.36
N ARG A 160 -7.22 26.84 10.43
CA ARG A 160 -5.83 27.33 10.40
C ARG A 160 -4.85 26.18 10.70
N PRO A 161 -3.72 26.07 9.98
CA PRO A 161 -2.70 25.06 10.24
C PRO A 161 -2.14 25.12 11.66
N ARG A 162 -1.97 23.95 12.28
CA ARG A 162 -1.24 23.75 13.53
C ARG A 162 0.26 23.60 13.23
N LYS A 163 1.12 23.97 14.19
CA LYS A 163 2.55 23.66 14.13
C LYS A 163 2.77 22.21 14.57
N GLY A 164 3.56 21.44 13.82
CA GLY A 164 3.90 20.04 14.10
C GLY A 164 4.34 19.75 15.55
N PRO A 165 5.28 20.50 16.15
CA PRO A 165 5.66 20.30 17.55
C PRO A 165 4.51 20.42 18.56
N LYS A 166 3.40 21.05 18.18
CA LYS A 166 2.22 21.23 19.02
C LYS A 166 1.14 20.19 18.75
N THR A 167 1.35 19.23 17.87
CA THR A 167 0.37 18.18 17.55
C THR A 167 0.66 16.91 18.33
N ARG A 168 -0.38 16.13 18.63
CA ARG A 168 -0.29 14.78 19.20
C ARG A 168 -1.34 13.89 18.55
N GLU A 169 -1.08 12.59 18.49
CA GLU A 169 -1.95 11.62 17.78
C GLU A 169 -3.38 11.59 18.32
N ASN A 170 -3.55 11.76 19.65
CA ASN A 170 -4.85 11.73 20.31
C ASN A 170 -5.67 13.04 20.17
N GLN A 171 -5.13 14.08 19.52
CA GLN A 171 -5.82 15.35 19.35
C GLN A 171 -6.75 15.31 18.14
N GLN A 172 -8.00 15.75 18.30
CA GLN A 172 -8.95 15.80 17.18
C GLN A 172 -8.46 16.68 16.01
N ASP A 173 -7.62 17.67 16.28
CA ASP A 173 -7.02 18.55 15.28
C ASP A 173 -6.23 17.81 14.19
N VAL A 174 -5.77 16.57 14.46
CA VAL A 174 -4.98 15.74 13.52
C VAL A 174 -5.79 14.61 12.88
N HIS A 175 -7.09 14.54 13.16
CA HIS A 175 -7.97 13.50 12.65
C HIS A 175 -8.63 13.92 11.34
N PHE A 176 -8.53 13.05 10.33
CA PHE A 176 -9.06 13.27 9.00
C PHE A 176 -9.94 12.12 8.53
N MET A 177 -10.79 12.41 7.53
CA MET A 177 -11.51 11.40 6.76
C MET A 177 -11.24 11.61 5.28
N LYS A 178 -10.99 10.52 4.56
CA LYS A 178 -10.88 10.52 3.10
C LYS A 178 -12.29 10.60 2.51
N ARG A 179 -12.52 11.55 1.60
CA ARG A 179 -13.81 11.72 0.89
C ARG A 179 -13.59 11.79 -0.62
N TYR A 180 -14.49 11.21 -1.40
CA TYR A 180 -14.42 11.31 -2.85
C TYR A 180 -14.69 12.75 -3.31
N PRO A 181 -14.02 13.24 -4.37
CA PRO A 181 -14.38 14.51 -4.98
C PRO A 181 -15.79 14.46 -5.57
N LYS A 182 -16.63 15.46 -5.29
CA LYS A 182 -17.94 15.58 -5.95
C LYS A 182 -17.77 15.71 -7.46
N GLY A 183 -18.62 15.01 -8.22
CA GLY A 183 -18.64 15.07 -9.69
C GLY A 183 -17.69 14.11 -10.41
N GLN A 184 -16.88 13.33 -9.69
CA GLN A 184 -16.13 12.20 -10.26
C GLN A 184 -16.77 10.88 -9.80
N MET A 185 -17.61 10.29 -10.65
CA MET A 185 -17.79 8.84 -10.60
C MET A 185 -16.48 8.24 -11.12
N GLU A 186 -15.62 7.72 -10.25
CA GLU A 186 -14.63 6.77 -10.74
C GLU A 186 -15.42 5.56 -11.24
N ILE A 187 -15.57 5.46 -12.56
CA ILE A 187 -15.62 4.15 -13.22
C ILE A 187 -14.33 3.48 -12.75
N GLN A 188 -14.42 2.70 -11.68
CA GLN A 188 -13.30 1.93 -11.17
C GLN A 188 -12.86 1.06 -12.36
N LYS A 189 -11.81 1.48 -13.07
CA LYS A 189 -11.21 0.60 -14.06
C LYS A 189 -10.77 -0.61 -13.24
N PRO A 190 -11.31 -1.81 -13.51
CA PRO A 190 -10.97 -2.97 -12.71
C PRO A 190 -9.44 -3.07 -12.72
N PHE A 191 -8.87 -3.19 -11.52
CA PHE A 191 -7.44 -3.38 -11.38
C PHE A 191 -7.09 -4.69 -12.07
N LYS A 192 -6.59 -4.62 -13.31
CA LYS A 192 -6.14 -5.80 -14.03
C LYS A 192 -4.84 -6.24 -13.37
N TYR A 193 -4.91 -7.29 -12.54
CA TYR A 193 -3.72 -8.01 -12.12
C TYR A 193 -2.99 -8.46 -13.38
N THR A 194 -1.79 -7.93 -13.64
CA THR A 194 -0.88 -8.57 -14.57
C THR A 194 -0.53 -9.91 -13.95
N THR A 195 -1.03 -11.00 -14.53
CA THR A 195 -0.59 -12.34 -14.16
C THR A 195 0.93 -12.40 -14.36
N VAL A 196 1.66 -12.75 -13.30
CA VAL A 196 3.08 -13.05 -13.41
C VAL A 196 3.19 -14.28 -14.30
N THR A 197 3.48 -14.10 -15.59
CA THR A 197 3.87 -15.23 -16.43
C THR A 197 5.17 -15.77 -15.84
N LYS A 198 5.16 -17.05 -15.47
CA LYS A 198 6.36 -17.75 -14.97
C LYS A 198 7.50 -17.47 -15.94
N ARG A 199 8.48 -16.70 -15.48
CA ARG A 199 9.66 -16.32 -16.24
C ARG A 199 10.39 -17.62 -16.62
N THR A 200 10.27 -18.06 -17.86
CA THR A 200 11.04 -19.18 -18.38
C THR A 200 12.51 -18.84 -18.17
N LYS A 201 13.25 -19.73 -17.50
CA LYS A 201 14.69 -19.60 -17.22
C LYS A 201 15.40 -19.16 -18.50
N ARG A 202 15.84 -17.90 -18.58
CA ARG A 202 16.67 -17.42 -19.68
C ARG A 202 18.03 -18.08 -19.51
N ILE A 203 18.27 -19.14 -20.27
CA ILE A 203 19.59 -19.77 -20.39
C ILE A 203 20.54 -18.67 -20.91
N ARG A 204 21.58 -18.36 -20.13
CA ARG A 204 22.68 -17.50 -20.61
C ARG A 204 23.44 -18.32 -21.66
N PRO A 205 23.69 -17.78 -22.87
CA PRO A 205 24.62 -18.43 -23.78
C PRO A 205 26.02 -18.36 -23.13
N THR A 206 26.62 -19.52 -22.91
CA THR A 206 28.06 -19.64 -22.66
C THR A 206 28.77 -19.32 -23.97
N ASN A 207 29.56 -18.24 -24.01
CA ASN A 207 30.52 -18.01 -25.09
C ASN A 207 31.56 -19.13 -25.07
N PRO A 208 31.77 -19.88 -26.17
CA PRO A 208 33.01 -20.58 -26.37
C PRO A 208 34.10 -19.58 -26.77
N SER A 209 35.28 -19.78 -26.18
CA SER A 209 36.56 -19.12 -26.43
C SER A 209 37.02 -19.18 -27.89
#